data_AF-A0A952WVS1-F1
#
_entry.id   AF-A0A952WVS1-F1
#
_cell.length_a   1.000
_cell.length_b   1.000
_cell.length_c   1.000
_cell.angle_alpha   90.00
_cell.angle_beta   90.00
_cell.angle_gamma   90.00
#
_symmetry.space_group_name_H-M   'P 1'
#
loop_
_entity.id
_entity.type
_entity.pdbx_description
1 polymer ?
#
loop_
_entity_poly.entity_id
_entity_poly.type
_entity_poly.pdbx_seq_one_letter_code
_entity_poly.pdbx_strand_id
1 'polypeptide(L)'
;MRIGIGPLVSLGHVGPHRMKRSPLKLAMMILAYLAAGAVVNLLVAAGCALWMPLSSLTDTHYSSVPSFAKRWTPQEWLDNPLDWRVRKWPQWDVEVREVHALGVRCTEIKGRLYLPPGATPGVGHDTVLVVRAGWPFSCLEAASEPAPDAWGGIPLVRVFSPMFSISRGTQPKPRTVLDRDILIDLRAVPAGIVPLSPVWPALIANTFVWALILAALVHGPRLVRGEFRMRRGCCRSCAYPIGIADCCTECGRELPGWVLKLRGDGSPRAAMSEHKPEG
;
A
#
# COMPACT_ATOMS: atom_id res chain seq x y z
N MET A 1 -35.31 -7.34 74.13
CA MET A 1 -34.25 -6.80 73.24
C MET A 1 -34.67 -7.05 71.80
N ARG A 2 -35.17 -6.05 71.09
CA ARG A 2 -35.62 -6.17 69.68
C ARG A 2 -34.50 -5.67 68.78
N ILE A 3 -33.93 -6.57 67.99
CA ILE A 3 -32.93 -6.25 66.96
C ILE A 3 -33.70 -5.66 65.78
N GLY A 4 -33.55 -4.36 65.56
CA GLY A 4 -34.18 -3.64 64.45
C GLY A 4 -33.47 -3.99 63.14
N ILE A 5 -34.17 -4.71 62.28
CA ILE A 5 -33.77 -4.95 60.89
C ILE A 5 -34.05 -3.64 60.14
N GLY A 6 -32.98 -2.89 59.83
CA GLY A 6 -33.08 -1.68 59.03
C GLY A 6 -33.57 -1.96 57.60
N PRO A 7 -34.18 -0.97 56.93
CA PRO A 7 -34.74 -1.16 55.60
C PRO A 7 -33.65 -1.49 54.60
N LEU A 8 -33.83 -2.62 53.90
CA LEU A 8 -33.07 -2.99 52.71
C LEU A 8 -33.25 -1.89 51.67
N VAL A 9 -32.26 -0.99 51.58
CA VAL A 9 -32.13 -0.04 50.49
C VAL A 9 -31.94 -0.87 49.22
N SER A 10 -33.00 -0.93 48.42
CA SER A 10 -32.98 -1.54 47.08
C SER A 10 -31.92 -0.82 46.26
N LEU A 11 -30.76 -1.46 46.11
CA LEU A 11 -29.72 -1.06 45.16
C LEU A 11 -30.33 -1.21 43.76
N GLY A 12 -30.97 -0.13 43.30
CA GLY A 12 -31.48 -0.02 41.95
C GLY A 12 -30.35 -0.36 40.99
N HIS A 13 -30.51 -1.48 40.29
CA HIS A 13 -29.55 -1.97 39.32
C HIS A 13 -29.50 -0.96 38.17
N VAL A 14 -28.60 0.02 38.25
CA VAL A 14 -28.28 0.92 37.15
C VAL A 14 -27.57 0.07 36.12
N GLY A 15 -28.35 -0.58 35.26
CA GLY A 15 -27.83 -1.40 34.19
C GLY A 15 -26.89 -0.55 33.33
N PRO A 16 -25.75 -1.11 32.88
CA PRO A 16 -24.77 -0.35 32.11
C PRO A 16 -25.47 0.22 30.89
N HIS A 17 -25.60 1.56 30.85
CA HIS A 17 -26.09 2.29 29.69
C HIS A 17 -25.03 2.16 28.58
N ARG A 18 -24.98 0.99 27.96
CA ARG A 18 -24.17 0.70 26.79
C ARG A 18 -24.77 1.53 25.68
N MET A 19 -24.20 2.71 25.45
CA MET A 19 -24.56 3.56 24.31
C MET A 19 -24.50 2.69 23.05
N LYS A 20 -25.67 2.28 22.54
CA LYS A 20 -25.82 1.58 21.28
C LYS A 20 -25.38 2.58 20.22
N ARG A 21 -24.09 2.57 19.86
CA ARG A 21 -23.64 3.24 18.64
C ARG A 21 -24.46 2.61 17.53
N SER A 22 -25.31 3.40 16.89
CA SER A 22 -26.10 2.94 15.76
C SER A 22 -25.15 2.27 14.77
N PRO A 23 -25.40 1.02 14.34
CA PRO A 23 -24.50 0.29 13.44
C PRO A 23 -24.16 1.12 12.18
N LEU A 24 -25.10 1.95 11.74
CA LEU A 24 -24.91 2.93 10.67
C LEU A 24 -23.73 3.89 10.89
N LYS A 25 -23.58 4.46 12.09
CA LYS A 25 -22.48 5.39 12.40
C LYS A 25 -21.12 4.70 12.31
N LEU A 26 -21.05 3.45 12.75
CA LEU A 26 -19.82 2.66 12.66
C LEU A 26 -19.49 2.35 11.19
N ALA A 27 -20.49 1.91 10.41
CA ALA A 27 -20.34 1.64 8.98
C ALA A 27 -19.88 2.89 8.21
N MET A 28 -20.51 4.05 8.44
CA MET A 28 -20.11 5.32 7.81
C MET A 28 -18.68 5.71 8.18
N MET A 29 -18.27 5.52 9.44
CA MET A 29 -16.91 5.80 9.86
C MET A 29 -15.89 4.89 9.17
N ILE A 30 -16.20 3.58 9.03
CA ILE A 30 -15.34 2.62 8.31
C ILE A 30 -15.22 3.02 6.84
N LEU A 31 -16.35 3.33 6.17
CA LEU A 31 -16.36 3.78 4.78
C LEU A 31 -15.55 5.06 4.57
N ALA A 32 -15.65 6.02 5.50
CA ALA A 32 -14.86 7.24 5.43
C ALA A 32 -13.34 6.96 5.50
N TYR A 33 -12.90 6.06 6.39
CA TYR A 33 -11.49 5.67 6.46
C TYR A 33 -11.01 4.90 5.23
N LEU A 34 -11.85 4.03 4.65
CA LEU A 34 -11.52 3.34 3.41
C LEU A 34 -11.38 4.31 2.24
N ALA A 35 -12.28 5.27 2.10
CA ALA A 35 -12.19 6.31 1.08
C ALA A 35 -10.92 7.16 1.23
N ALA A 36 -10.63 7.62 2.44
CA ALA A 36 -9.40 8.36 2.73
C ALA A 36 -8.13 7.52 2.46
N GLY A 37 -8.14 6.25 2.86
CA GLY A 37 -7.06 5.30 2.59
C GLY A 37 -6.82 5.09 1.10
N ALA A 38 -7.87 5.02 0.29
CA ALA A 38 -7.77 4.89 -1.16
C ALA A 38 -7.13 6.14 -1.80
N VAL A 39 -7.52 7.34 -1.35
CA VAL A 39 -6.91 8.60 -1.82
C VAL A 39 -5.43 8.65 -1.47
N VAL A 40 -5.06 8.34 -0.23
CA VAL A 40 -3.64 8.31 0.19
C VAL A 40 -2.85 7.28 -0.62
N ASN A 41 -3.40 6.08 -0.84
CA ASN A 41 -2.77 5.04 -1.64
C ASN A 41 -2.44 5.51 -3.06
N LEU A 42 -3.39 6.19 -3.74
CA LEU A 42 -3.18 6.73 -5.09
C LEU A 42 -2.14 7.86 -5.09
N LEU A 43 -2.17 8.75 -4.10
CA LEU A 43 -1.20 9.83 -3.98
C LEU A 43 0.22 9.29 -3.73
N VAL A 44 0.35 8.26 -2.90
CA VAL A 44 1.64 7.59 -2.65
C VAL A 44 2.15 6.94 -3.93
N ALA A 45 1.30 6.19 -4.65
CA ALA A 45 1.71 5.56 -5.91
C ALA A 45 2.11 6.58 -6.99
N ALA A 46 1.38 7.69 -7.11
CA ALA A 46 1.72 8.80 -7.99
C ALA A 46 3.04 9.46 -7.57
N GLY A 47 3.23 9.71 -6.27
CA GLY A 47 4.48 10.24 -5.72
C GLY A 47 5.66 9.33 -6.01
N CYS A 48 5.53 8.02 -5.77
CA CYS A 48 6.54 7.02 -6.12
C CYS A 48 6.94 7.11 -7.60
N ALA A 49 5.96 7.19 -8.50
CA ALA A 49 6.21 7.30 -9.94
C ALA A 49 6.90 8.62 -10.33
N LEU A 50 6.52 9.75 -9.71
CA LEU A 50 7.09 11.08 -9.99
C LEU A 50 8.50 11.26 -9.42
N TRP A 51 8.81 10.64 -8.27
CA TRP A 51 10.11 10.74 -7.61
C TRP A 51 11.12 9.69 -8.09
N MET A 52 10.75 8.81 -9.01
CA MET A 52 11.70 7.84 -9.57
C MET A 52 12.81 8.60 -10.31
N PRO A 53 14.09 8.44 -9.93
CA PRO A 53 15.19 9.08 -10.64
C PRO A 53 15.36 8.42 -12.01
N LEU A 54 14.65 8.93 -13.02
CA LEU A 54 14.72 8.43 -14.40
C LEU A 54 16.16 8.49 -14.95
N SER A 55 16.97 9.43 -14.48
CA SER A 55 18.39 9.54 -14.83
C SER A 55 19.23 8.34 -14.38
N SER A 56 18.82 7.61 -13.34
CA SER A 56 19.54 6.41 -12.88
C SER A 56 19.31 5.20 -13.78
N LEU A 57 18.23 5.17 -14.58
CA LEU A 57 17.97 4.10 -15.56
C LEU A 57 18.83 4.27 -16.83
N THR A 58 19.20 5.50 -17.17
CA THR A 58 19.98 5.80 -18.37
C THR A 58 21.49 5.65 -18.16
N ASP A 59 21.97 5.88 -16.92
CA ASP A 59 23.40 5.86 -16.59
C ASP A 59 23.89 4.56 -15.95
N THR A 60 23.03 3.55 -15.74
CA THR A 60 23.52 2.18 -15.49
C THR A 60 24.22 1.68 -16.75
N HIS A 61 25.52 1.97 -16.81
CA HIS A 61 26.52 1.38 -17.67
C HIS A 61 26.17 -0.07 -17.99
N TYR A 62 26.39 -0.43 -19.25
CA TYR A 62 26.52 -1.78 -19.81
C TYR A 62 27.61 -2.63 -19.12
N SER A 63 27.85 -2.49 -17.82
CA SER A 63 28.56 -3.48 -17.04
C SER A 63 27.67 -4.71 -17.00
N SER A 64 27.89 -5.61 -17.96
CA SER A 64 27.54 -7.02 -17.95
C SER A 64 27.14 -7.48 -16.56
N VAL A 65 25.83 -7.43 -16.26
CA VAL A 65 25.31 -8.17 -15.12
C VAL A 65 25.70 -9.62 -15.41
N PRO A 66 26.46 -10.30 -14.55
CA PRO A 66 26.81 -11.69 -14.78
C PRO A 66 25.50 -12.43 -15.02
N SER A 67 25.49 -13.20 -16.10
CA SER A 67 24.35 -13.84 -16.74
C SER A 67 23.50 -14.65 -15.75
N PHE A 68 22.70 -13.98 -14.95
CA PHE A 68 21.48 -14.53 -14.35
C PHE A 68 20.31 -14.32 -15.32
N ALA A 69 20.59 -14.36 -16.62
CA ALA A 69 19.65 -14.87 -17.59
C ALA A 69 19.37 -16.33 -17.20
N LYS A 70 18.47 -16.53 -16.23
CA LYS A 70 17.87 -17.83 -16.01
C LYS A 70 17.17 -18.13 -17.32
N ARG A 71 17.82 -18.97 -18.13
CA ARG A 71 17.26 -19.50 -19.37
C ARG A 71 16.06 -20.32 -18.94
N TRP A 72 14.88 -19.72 -18.99
CA TRP A 72 13.67 -20.41 -18.61
C TRP A 72 13.53 -21.63 -19.50
N THR A 73 13.34 -22.79 -18.90
CA THR A 73 13.04 -23.98 -19.69
C THR A 73 11.63 -23.84 -20.28
N PRO A 74 11.34 -24.42 -21.46
CA PRO A 74 10.01 -24.37 -22.06
C PRO A 74 8.89 -24.87 -21.14
N GLN A 75 9.22 -25.67 -20.12
CA GLN A 75 8.28 -26.18 -19.13
C GLN A 75 7.93 -25.14 -18.05
N GLU A 76 8.91 -24.38 -17.54
CA GLU A 76 8.66 -23.30 -16.56
C GLU A 76 7.85 -22.13 -17.16
N TRP A 77 7.82 -22.01 -18.49
CA TRP A 77 6.97 -21.10 -19.25
C TRP A 77 5.49 -21.49 -19.28
N LEU A 78 5.20 -22.80 -19.28
CA LEU A 78 3.84 -23.32 -19.35
C LEU A 78 3.09 -23.20 -18.01
N ASP A 79 3.83 -23.16 -16.90
CA ASP A 79 3.26 -23.16 -15.55
C ASP A 79 3.01 -21.75 -14.98
N ASN A 80 3.35 -20.68 -15.72
CA ASN A 80 3.25 -19.29 -15.26
C ASN A 80 2.10 -18.54 -15.97
N PRO A 81 0.93 -18.31 -15.33
CA PRO A 81 -0.31 -17.91 -16.00
C PRO A 81 -0.40 -16.44 -16.43
N LEU A 82 0.71 -15.69 -16.47
CA LEU A 82 0.73 -14.30 -16.96
C LEU A 82 1.06 -14.17 -18.46
N ASP A 83 1.41 -15.25 -19.17
CA ASP A 83 1.98 -15.13 -20.52
C ASP A 83 1.16 -15.82 -21.62
N TRP A 84 0.01 -15.23 -21.96
CA TRP A 84 -0.76 -15.65 -23.14
C TRP A 84 -0.34 -14.94 -24.44
N ARG A 85 0.60 -13.99 -24.41
CA ARG A 85 1.00 -13.22 -25.61
C ARG A 85 2.32 -13.67 -26.24
N VAL A 86 3.18 -14.42 -25.56
CA VAL A 86 4.38 -14.97 -26.21
C VAL A 86 4.11 -16.39 -26.71
N ARG A 87 3.20 -16.50 -27.69
CA ARG A 87 3.01 -17.75 -28.45
C ARG A 87 4.21 -18.01 -29.35
N LYS A 88 4.98 -19.04 -29.00
CA LYS A 88 5.86 -19.90 -29.84
C LYS A 88 6.48 -19.22 -31.07
N TRP A 89 7.67 -18.65 -30.87
CA TRP A 89 8.64 -18.44 -31.95
C TRP A 89 10.00 -18.96 -31.46
N PRO A 90 10.58 -20.00 -32.07
CA PRO A 90 11.79 -20.69 -31.56
C PRO A 90 13.09 -19.88 -31.65
N GLN A 91 13.04 -18.59 -32.01
CA GLN A 91 14.20 -17.75 -32.32
C GLN A 91 14.22 -16.42 -31.54
N TRP A 92 13.52 -16.33 -30.40
CA TRP A 92 13.57 -15.15 -29.54
C TRP A 92 14.53 -15.36 -28.37
N ASP A 93 15.46 -14.43 -28.20
CA ASP A 93 16.25 -14.29 -26.98
C ASP A 93 15.66 -13.13 -26.17
N VAL A 94 15.21 -13.44 -24.96
CA VAL A 94 14.47 -12.51 -24.10
C VAL A 94 15.32 -12.18 -22.89
N GLU A 95 15.71 -10.92 -22.78
CA GLU A 95 16.43 -10.37 -21.63
C GLU A 95 15.44 -9.58 -20.77
N VAL A 96 15.29 -9.97 -19.50
CA VAL A 96 14.45 -9.26 -18.53
C VAL A 96 15.35 -8.56 -17.52
N ARG A 97 15.15 -7.25 -17.35
CA ARG A 97 15.82 -6.45 -16.33
C ARG A 97 14.79 -5.85 -15.39
N GLU A 98 15.01 -6.01 -14.09
CA GLU A 98 14.16 -5.41 -13.06
C GLU A 98 14.94 -4.39 -12.25
N VAL A 99 14.35 -3.21 -12.06
CA VAL A 99 14.87 -2.14 -11.21
C VAL A 99 13.82 -1.80 -10.15
N HIS A 100 14.26 -1.75 -8.90
CA HIS A 100 13.40 -1.49 -7.74
C HIS A 100 13.89 -0.23 -7.03
N ALA A 101 13.03 0.78 -6.90
CA ALA A 101 13.35 1.98 -6.13
C ALA A 101 12.08 2.62 -5.57
N LEU A 102 12.08 2.98 -4.28
CA LEU A 102 11.04 3.80 -3.64
C LEU A 102 9.58 3.38 -3.92
N GLY A 103 9.28 2.07 -3.92
CA GLY A 103 7.93 1.57 -4.23
C GLY A 103 7.57 1.55 -5.72
N VAL A 104 8.53 1.83 -6.60
CA VAL A 104 8.44 1.61 -8.04
C VAL A 104 9.22 0.35 -8.41
N ARG A 105 8.60 -0.50 -9.21
CA ARG A 105 9.23 -1.62 -9.89
C ARG A 105 9.14 -1.35 -11.39
N CYS A 106 10.29 -1.22 -12.02
CA CYS A 106 10.42 -1.08 -13.46
C CYS A 106 10.96 -2.37 -14.04
N THR A 107 10.25 -2.96 -14.99
CA THR A 107 10.66 -4.19 -15.67
C THR A 107 10.84 -3.87 -17.15
N GLU A 108 12.06 -3.98 -17.64
CA GLU A 108 12.42 -3.85 -19.05
C GLU A 108 12.55 -5.25 -19.64
N ILE A 109 11.76 -5.55 -20.69
CA ILE A 109 11.77 -6.83 -21.40
C ILE A 109 12.27 -6.55 -22.81
N LYS A 110 13.44 -7.09 -23.17
CA LYS A 110 14.02 -6.99 -24.51
C LYS A 110 13.89 -8.31 -25.22
N GLY A 111 13.12 -8.34 -26.31
CA GLY A 111 13.10 -9.45 -27.25
C GLY A 111 14.06 -9.19 -28.42
N ARG A 112 14.93 -10.15 -28.71
CA ARG A 112 15.73 -10.19 -29.94
C ARG A 112 15.17 -11.25 -30.87
N LEU A 113 14.68 -10.84 -32.04
CA LEU A 113 14.31 -11.77 -33.10
C LEU A 113 15.56 -12.10 -33.93
N TYR A 114 15.98 -13.37 -33.90
CA TYR A 114 16.97 -13.85 -34.88
C TYR A 114 16.24 -14.20 -36.17
N LEU A 115 16.68 -13.65 -37.29
CA LEU A 115 16.21 -14.06 -38.61
C LEU A 115 17.03 -15.26 -39.11
N PRO A 116 16.44 -16.16 -39.92
CA PRO A 116 17.16 -17.29 -40.49
C PRO A 116 18.32 -16.82 -41.39
N PRO A 117 19.41 -17.62 -41.48
CA PRO A 117 20.55 -17.29 -42.33
C PRO A 117 20.10 -17.12 -43.78
N GLY A 118 20.34 -15.94 -44.36
CA GLY A 118 19.92 -15.56 -45.72
C GLY A 118 18.81 -14.50 -45.78
N ALA A 119 18.13 -14.20 -44.67
CA ALA A 119 17.29 -13.01 -44.57
C ALA A 119 18.15 -11.75 -44.42
N THR A 120 17.74 -10.63 -45.02
CA THR A 120 18.41 -9.34 -44.84
C THR A 120 18.52 -9.02 -43.35
N PRO A 121 19.70 -8.66 -42.82
CA PRO A 121 19.91 -8.44 -41.40
C PRO A 121 19.18 -7.18 -40.93
N GLY A 122 17.93 -7.35 -40.51
CA GLY A 122 17.23 -6.40 -39.65
C GLY A 122 17.08 -7.05 -38.28
N VAL A 123 17.97 -6.73 -37.34
CA VAL A 123 17.77 -7.14 -35.94
C VAL A 123 16.68 -6.24 -35.39
N GLY A 124 15.44 -6.72 -35.38
CA GLY A 124 14.34 -6.08 -34.68
C GLY A 124 14.55 -6.24 -33.16
N HIS A 125 14.63 -5.11 -32.45
CA HIS A 125 14.62 -5.09 -31.00
C HIS A 125 13.26 -4.57 -30.53
N ASP A 126 12.45 -5.46 -29.97
CA ASP A 126 11.24 -5.05 -29.27
C ASP A 126 11.57 -4.89 -27.80
N THR A 127 11.45 -3.66 -27.29
CA THR A 127 11.59 -3.36 -25.86
C THR A 127 10.21 -3.00 -25.30
N VAL A 128 9.76 -3.77 -24.31
CA VAL A 128 8.55 -3.50 -23.54
C VAL A 128 8.98 -3.02 -22.17
N LEU A 129 8.60 -1.80 -21.81
CA LEU A 129 8.80 -1.27 -20.46
C LEU A 129 7.50 -1.37 -19.66
N VAL A 130 7.53 -2.08 -18.54
CA VAL A 130 6.43 -2.17 -17.58
C VAL A 130 6.83 -1.43 -16.31
N VAL A 131 6.06 -0.40 -15.95
CA VAL A 131 6.26 0.39 -14.73
C VAL A 131 5.13 0.10 -13.76
N ARG A 132 5.47 -0.35 -12.57
CA ARG A 132 4.53 -0.57 -11.47
C ARG A 132 4.88 0.33 -10.29
N ALA A 133 3.90 1.02 -9.74
CA ALA A 133 4.10 1.95 -8.62
C ALA A 133 3.12 1.69 -7.48
N GLY A 134 3.59 1.90 -6.25
CA GLY A 134 2.79 1.84 -5.03
C GLY A 134 3.57 1.29 -3.84
N TRP A 135 3.10 1.63 -2.65
CA TRP A 135 3.68 1.13 -1.40
C TRP A 135 2.57 0.81 -0.39
N PRO A 136 2.66 -0.31 0.36
CA PRO A 136 3.74 -1.32 0.31
C PRO A 136 3.71 -2.24 -0.91
N PHE A 137 2.55 -2.42 -1.55
CA PHE A 137 2.41 -3.21 -2.79
C PHE A 137 2.28 -2.29 -4.01
N SER A 138 2.75 -2.70 -5.17
CA SER A 138 2.57 -1.92 -6.41
C SER A 138 1.13 -2.02 -6.89
N CYS A 139 0.34 -0.96 -6.67
CA CYS A 139 -1.10 -0.93 -6.93
C CYS A 139 -1.49 -0.30 -8.26
N LEU A 140 -0.56 0.36 -8.95
CA LEU A 140 -0.72 0.93 -10.28
C LEU A 140 0.31 0.35 -11.25
N GLU A 141 -0.08 0.17 -12.51
CA GLU A 141 0.73 -0.34 -13.60
C GLU A 141 0.55 0.51 -14.86
N ALA A 142 1.62 0.64 -15.64
CA ALA A 142 1.58 1.03 -17.04
C ALA A 142 2.57 0.18 -17.83
N ALA A 143 2.20 -0.17 -19.05
CA ALA A 143 3.09 -0.80 -20.01
C ALA A 143 3.21 0.09 -21.24
N SER A 144 4.43 0.19 -21.78
CA SER A 144 4.66 0.72 -23.11
C SER A 144 4.62 -0.43 -24.10
N GLU A 145 3.66 -0.42 -25.01
CA GLU A 145 3.67 -1.32 -26.17
C GLU A 145 4.36 -0.61 -27.34
N PRO A 146 5.31 -1.26 -28.04
CA PRO A 146 5.84 -0.73 -29.28
C PRO A 146 4.72 -0.62 -30.32
N ALA A 147 4.61 0.52 -31.00
CA ALA A 147 3.62 0.69 -32.05
C ALA A 147 3.91 -0.30 -33.21
N PRO A 148 2.92 -1.12 -33.64
CA PRO A 148 3.13 -2.19 -34.62
C PRO A 148 3.57 -1.71 -36.02
N ASP A 149 3.52 -0.40 -36.27
CA ASP A 149 3.74 0.20 -37.58
C ASP A 149 5.14 0.86 -37.69
N ALA A 150 5.97 0.77 -36.64
CA ALA A 150 7.24 1.50 -36.52
C ALA A 150 8.46 0.79 -37.14
N TRP A 151 8.26 -0.13 -38.10
CA TRP A 151 9.37 -0.72 -38.88
C TRP A 151 10.06 0.31 -39.82
N GLY A 152 9.65 1.60 -39.79
CA GLY A 152 10.21 2.65 -40.63
C GLY A 152 10.29 4.07 -40.03
N GLY A 153 10.09 4.27 -38.73
CA GLY A 153 10.30 5.59 -38.12
C GLY A 153 9.45 5.90 -36.89
N ILE A 154 10.15 6.22 -35.79
CA ILE A 154 9.69 6.79 -34.51
C ILE A 154 8.74 5.88 -33.68
N PRO A 155 9.20 5.36 -32.51
CA PRO A 155 8.33 4.61 -31.60
C PRO A 155 7.28 5.54 -30.97
N LEU A 156 6.01 5.37 -31.36
CA LEU A 156 4.88 5.94 -30.64
C LEU A 156 4.55 5.05 -29.44
N VAL A 157 4.78 5.54 -28.23
CA VAL A 157 4.38 4.85 -26.99
C VAL A 157 2.85 4.89 -26.88
N ARG A 158 2.19 3.74 -27.00
CA ARG A 158 0.77 3.62 -26.64
C ARG A 158 0.66 3.36 -25.15
N VAL A 159 0.21 4.35 -24.39
CA VAL A 159 -0.19 4.15 -23.00
C VAL A 159 -1.61 3.58 -23.00
N PHE A 160 -1.75 2.28 -22.77
CA PHE A 160 -3.06 1.67 -22.61
C PHE A 160 -3.61 1.99 -21.21
N SER A 161 -4.62 2.86 -21.14
CA SER A 161 -5.60 2.80 -20.04
C SER A 161 -6.65 1.76 -20.44
N PRO A 162 -6.87 0.70 -19.65
CA PRO A 162 -7.83 -0.36 -19.99
C PRO A 162 -9.30 0.12 -20.05
N MET A 163 -9.58 1.41 -19.83
CA MET A 163 -10.94 1.95 -19.74
C MET A 163 -11.39 2.77 -20.97
N PHE A 164 -10.52 3.07 -21.94
CA PHE A 164 -10.92 3.78 -23.17
C PHE A 164 -10.37 3.08 -24.43
N SER A 165 -11.19 2.19 -25.01
CA SER A 165 -11.00 1.72 -26.37
C SER A 165 -11.46 2.81 -27.34
N ILE A 166 -10.53 3.68 -27.78
CA ILE A 166 -10.79 4.58 -28.90
C ILE A 166 -10.73 3.75 -30.17
N SER A 167 -11.90 3.45 -30.74
CA SER A 167 -12.05 2.80 -32.04
C SER A 167 -11.31 3.60 -33.12
N ARG A 168 -10.24 3.02 -33.67
CA ARG A 168 -9.47 3.54 -34.81
C ARG A 168 -10.38 3.63 -36.04
N GLY A 169 -10.60 4.83 -36.56
CA GLY A 169 -11.28 5.06 -37.83
C GLY A 169 -10.62 6.21 -38.58
N THR A 170 -9.38 6.03 -39.05
CA THR A 170 -8.74 6.72 -40.19
C THR A 170 -7.27 6.34 -40.25
N GLN A 171 -6.82 5.74 -41.36
CA GLN A 171 -5.41 5.47 -41.59
C GLN A 171 -4.71 6.75 -42.09
N PRO A 172 -3.61 7.20 -41.46
CA PRO A 172 -2.75 8.22 -42.06
C PRO A 172 -1.85 7.60 -43.14
N LYS A 173 -1.75 8.27 -44.29
CA LYS A 173 -0.81 7.93 -45.37
C LYS A 173 0.65 8.04 -44.87
N PRO A 174 1.53 7.06 -45.15
CA PRO A 174 2.93 7.14 -44.78
C PRO A 174 3.67 8.16 -45.65
N ARG A 175 4.37 9.11 -45.02
CA ARG A 175 5.43 9.92 -45.64
C ARG A 175 6.77 9.28 -45.32
N THR A 176 7.52 8.94 -46.36
CA THR A 176 8.91 8.47 -46.26
C THR A 176 9.82 9.62 -45.87
N VAL A 177 10.41 9.54 -44.68
CA VAL A 177 11.56 10.37 -44.29
C VAL A 177 12.71 9.40 -44.02
N LEU A 178 13.75 9.51 -44.85
CA LEU A 178 14.97 8.73 -44.79
C LEU A 178 16.04 9.55 -44.05
N ASP A 179 16.84 8.83 -43.26
CA ASP A 179 18.25 9.07 -42.97
C ASP A 179 18.63 10.05 -41.84
N ARG A 180 19.00 9.47 -40.68
CA ARG A 180 20.30 9.63 -39.98
C ARG A 180 20.20 9.14 -38.53
N ASP A 181 21.15 8.29 -38.14
CA ASP A 181 21.64 8.01 -36.78
C ASP A 181 20.82 8.62 -35.63
N ILE A 182 19.64 8.08 -35.39
CA ILE A 182 18.92 8.33 -34.14
C ILE A 182 19.54 7.38 -33.14
N LEU A 183 20.62 7.85 -32.50
CA LEU A 183 20.84 7.53 -31.10
C LEU A 183 19.48 7.74 -30.44
N ILE A 184 18.80 6.65 -30.09
CA ILE A 184 17.64 6.72 -29.21
C ILE A 184 18.25 7.18 -27.89
N ASP A 185 18.25 8.49 -27.70
CA ASP A 185 18.60 9.11 -26.44
C ASP A 185 17.60 8.57 -25.43
N LEU A 186 17.99 7.54 -24.69
CA LEU A 186 17.21 7.00 -23.59
C LEU A 186 16.99 8.08 -22.50
N ARG A 187 17.62 9.26 -22.57
CA ARG A 187 17.23 10.44 -21.78
C ARG A 187 15.85 10.99 -22.15
N ALA A 188 15.30 10.58 -23.29
CA ALA A 188 13.91 10.74 -23.65
C ALA A 188 13.11 9.45 -23.42
N VAL A 189 13.33 8.73 -22.29
CA VAL A 189 12.18 8.02 -21.69
C VAL A 189 11.13 9.11 -21.54
N PRO A 190 10.02 9.07 -22.30
CA PRO A 190 9.09 10.18 -22.35
C PRO A 190 8.68 10.46 -20.91
N ALA A 191 9.01 11.65 -20.43
CA ALA A 191 8.57 12.13 -19.14
C ALA A 191 7.06 11.90 -19.06
N GLY A 192 6.62 10.88 -18.31
CA GLY A 192 5.19 10.62 -18.11
C GLY A 192 4.62 9.28 -18.59
N ILE A 193 5.34 8.16 -18.50
CA ILE A 193 4.61 6.88 -18.32
C ILE A 193 3.99 6.90 -16.92
N VAL A 194 2.77 7.44 -16.83
CA VAL A 194 2.00 7.47 -15.58
C VAL A 194 1.30 6.11 -15.42
N PRO A 195 1.57 5.35 -14.35
CA PRO A 195 0.89 4.09 -14.10
C PRO A 195 -0.57 4.39 -13.72
N LEU A 196 -1.49 4.17 -14.65
CA LEU A 196 -2.92 4.46 -14.49
C LEU A 196 -3.77 3.19 -14.40
N SER A 197 -3.22 2.02 -14.75
CA SER A 197 -3.95 0.75 -14.70
C SER A 197 -3.92 0.19 -13.28
N PRO A 198 -5.06 -0.01 -12.60
CA PRO A 198 -5.07 -0.53 -11.25
C PRO A 198 -4.74 -2.03 -11.23
N VAL A 199 -3.81 -2.42 -10.36
CA VAL A 199 -3.59 -3.82 -9.98
C VAL A 199 -4.51 -4.12 -8.79
N TRP A 200 -5.73 -4.53 -9.08
CA TRP A 200 -6.84 -4.60 -8.12
C TRP A 200 -6.51 -5.26 -6.76
N PRO A 201 -5.85 -6.43 -6.69
CA PRO A 201 -5.54 -7.05 -5.40
C PRO A 201 -4.62 -6.17 -4.54
N ALA A 202 -3.59 -5.58 -5.14
CA ALA A 202 -2.66 -4.70 -4.47
C ALA A 202 -3.31 -3.36 -4.08
N LEU A 203 -4.18 -2.81 -4.94
CA LEU A 203 -4.92 -1.58 -4.65
C LEU A 203 -5.82 -1.74 -3.42
N ILE A 204 -6.59 -2.84 -3.35
CA ILE A 204 -7.47 -3.14 -2.21
C ILE A 204 -6.64 -3.33 -0.94
N ALA A 205 -5.58 -4.14 -0.99
CA ALA A 205 -4.72 -4.41 0.17
C ALA A 205 -4.09 -3.13 0.72
N ASN A 206 -3.47 -2.30 -0.13
CA ASN A 206 -2.90 -1.02 0.29
C ASN A 206 -3.96 -0.08 0.87
N THR A 207 -5.17 -0.06 0.30
CA THR A 207 -6.27 0.78 0.79
C THR A 207 -6.62 0.43 2.24
N PHE A 208 -6.70 -0.87 2.58
CA PHE A 208 -6.89 -1.30 3.96
C PHE A 208 -5.73 -0.90 4.86
N VAL A 209 -4.47 -1.08 4.42
CA VAL A 209 -3.28 -0.68 5.18
C VAL A 209 -3.32 0.82 5.50
N TRP A 210 -3.55 1.67 4.51
CA TRP A 210 -3.62 3.12 4.69
C TRP A 210 -4.81 3.53 5.55
N ALA A 211 -5.98 2.91 5.39
CA ALA A 211 -7.14 3.16 6.24
C ALA A 211 -6.87 2.81 7.72
N LEU A 212 -6.19 1.69 7.99
CA LEU A 212 -5.79 1.28 9.34
C LEU A 212 -4.77 2.24 9.95
N ILE A 213 -3.76 2.66 9.17
CA ILE A 213 -2.76 3.64 9.63
C ILE A 213 -3.46 4.97 9.99
N LEU A 214 -4.34 5.47 9.13
CA LEU A 214 -5.10 6.71 9.40
C LEU A 214 -5.98 6.58 10.65
N ALA A 215 -6.71 5.47 10.78
CA ALA A 215 -7.53 5.21 11.98
C ALA A 215 -6.67 5.12 13.25
N ALA A 216 -5.50 4.49 13.17
CA ALA A 216 -4.54 4.41 14.26
C ALA A 216 -3.94 5.78 14.62
N LEU A 217 -3.64 6.64 13.65
CA LEU A 217 -3.15 8.00 13.92
C LEU A 217 -4.20 8.88 14.60
N VAL A 218 -5.47 8.77 14.18
CA VAL A 218 -6.57 9.58 14.74
C VAL A 218 -7.01 9.06 16.11
N HIS A 219 -7.14 7.75 16.29
CA HIS A 219 -7.70 7.15 17.50
C HIS A 219 -6.63 6.62 18.47
N GLY A 220 -5.45 6.24 17.98
CA GLY A 220 -4.36 5.67 18.75
C GLY A 220 -3.93 6.54 19.93
N PRO A 221 -3.66 7.85 19.77
CA PRO A 221 -3.28 8.71 20.88
C PRO A 221 -4.32 8.73 22.02
N ARG A 222 -5.62 8.66 21.70
CA ARG A 222 -6.68 8.62 22.72
C ARG A 222 -6.72 7.27 23.45
N LEU A 223 -6.52 6.17 22.72
CA LEU A 223 -6.44 4.83 23.31
C LEU A 223 -5.21 4.71 24.22
N VAL A 224 -4.04 5.09 23.71
CA VAL A 224 -2.74 5.03 24.39
C VAL A 224 -2.73 5.95 25.61
N ARG A 225 -3.13 7.22 25.49
CA ARG A 225 -3.22 8.14 26.65
C ARG A 225 -4.19 7.62 27.70
N GLY A 226 -5.30 7.04 27.27
CA GLY A 226 -6.27 6.43 28.18
C GLY A 226 -5.63 5.30 28.99
N GLU A 227 -4.89 4.43 28.33
CA GLU A 227 -4.19 3.32 28.99
C GLU A 227 -3.08 3.79 29.93
N PHE A 228 -2.27 4.75 29.50
CA PHE A 228 -1.24 5.34 30.37
C PHE A 228 -1.81 6.01 31.62
N ARG A 229 -2.96 6.69 31.50
CA ARG A 229 -3.66 7.25 32.67
C ARG A 229 -4.09 6.14 33.64
N MET A 230 -4.66 5.05 33.12
CA MET A 230 -5.05 3.90 33.95
C MET A 230 -3.86 3.27 34.67
N ARG A 231 -2.72 3.10 33.97
CA ARG A 231 -1.49 2.59 34.57
C ARG A 231 -0.90 3.50 35.66
N ARG A 232 -1.20 4.80 35.60
CA ARG A 232 -0.83 5.78 36.65
C ARG A 232 -1.84 5.85 37.79
N GLY A 233 -2.90 5.03 37.79
CA GLY A 233 -3.95 5.10 38.79
C GLY A 233 -4.88 6.31 38.62
N CYS A 234 -4.98 6.86 37.41
CA CYS A 234 -5.87 7.97 37.04
C CYS A 234 -7.01 7.50 36.14
N CYS A 235 -8.16 8.14 36.24
CA CYS A 235 -9.32 7.84 35.41
C CYS A 235 -9.04 8.09 33.92
N ARG A 236 -9.41 7.13 33.07
CA ARG A 236 -9.23 7.20 31.61
C ARG A 236 -9.82 8.47 30.99
N SER A 237 -10.95 8.93 31.50
CA SER A 237 -11.71 10.07 30.95
C SER A 237 -11.20 11.42 31.45
N CYS A 238 -11.34 11.70 32.74
CA CYS A 238 -11.03 13.00 33.34
C CYS A 238 -9.59 13.13 33.84
N ALA A 239 -8.79 12.05 33.87
CA ALA A 239 -7.45 12.01 34.43
C ALA A 239 -7.35 12.26 35.95
N TYR A 240 -8.47 12.28 36.67
CA TYR A 240 -8.47 12.40 38.13
C TYR A 240 -7.95 11.10 38.80
N PRO A 241 -7.21 11.17 39.92
CA PRO A 241 -6.81 9.98 40.68
C PRO A 241 -8.01 9.11 41.01
N ILE A 242 -7.88 7.81 40.82
CA ILE A 242 -8.98 6.88 41.06
C ILE A 242 -9.09 6.66 42.58
N GLY A 243 -10.18 7.15 43.19
CA GLY A 243 -10.51 6.93 44.61
C GLY A 243 -11.03 5.51 44.90
N ILE A 244 -11.46 5.22 46.12
CA ILE A 244 -11.83 3.85 46.57
C ILE A 244 -13.07 3.30 45.87
N ALA A 245 -13.99 4.17 45.42
CA ALA A 245 -15.23 3.79 44.76
C ALA A 245 -15.00 3.02 43.44
N ASP A 246 -15.99 2.18 43.06
CA ASP A 246 -16.01 1.42 41.80
C ASP A 246 -16.24 2.29 40.56
N CYS A 247 -16.59 3.55 40.77
CA CYS A 247 -16.75 4.57 39.75
C CYS A 247 -15.83 5.77 40.03
N CYS A 248 -15.51 6.51 38.97
CA CYS A 248 -14.75 7.75 39.08
C CYS A 248 -15.60 8.83 39.75
N THR A 249 -15.11 9.41 40.85
CA THR A 249 -15.81 10.44 41.64
C THR A 249 -16.12 11.71 40.86
N GLU A 250 -15.28 12.06 39.88
CA GLU A 250 -15.47 13.26 39.06
C GLU A 250 -16.43 13.05 37.89
N CYS A 251 -16.17 12.01 37.08
CA CYS A 251 -16.90 11.82 35.81
C CYS A 251 -18.01 10.76 35.87
N GLY A 252 -18.18 10.09 37.02
CA GLY A 252 -19.18 9.04 37.24
C GLY A 252 -18.96 7.76 36.44
N ARG A 253 -17.92 7.66 35.59
CA ARG A 253 -17.69 6.46 34.78
C ARG A 253 -17.21 5.30 35.64
N GLU A 254 -17.77 4.14 35.39
CA GLU A 254 -17.34 2.86 35.95
C GLU A 254 -15.88 2.57 35.60
N LEU A 255 -15.17 2.00 36.56
CA LEU A 255 -13.81 1.53 36.39
C LEU A 255 -13.82 0.10 35.84
N PRO A 256 -12.87 -0.27 34.95
CA PRO A 256 -12.75 -1.65 34.50
C PRO A 256 -12.50 -2.60 35.68
N GLY A 257 -13.17 -3.76 35.72
CA GLY A 257 -13.06 -4.71 36.83
C GLY A 257 -11.63 -5.20 37.12
N TRP A 258 -10.73 -5.22 36.12
CA TRP A 258 -9.32 -5.56 36.34
C TRP A 258 -8.58 -4.52 37.20
N VAL A 259 -9.01 -3.26 37.19
CA VAL A 259 -8.46 -2.18 38.03
C VAL A 259 -8.89 -2.36 39.48
N LEU A 260 -10.11 -2.88 39.70
CA LEU A 260 -10.62 -3.21 41.02
C LEU A 260 -9.87 -4.41 41.62
N LYS A 261 -9.55 -5.42 40.80
CA LYS A 261 -8.71 -6.55 41.23
C LYS A 261 -7.32 -6.11 41.70
N LEU A 262 -6.67 -5.19 40.99
CA LEU A 262 -5.38 -4.63 41.39
C LEU A 262 -5.42 -3.89 42.75
N ARG A 263 -6.61 -3.56 43.28
CA ARG A 263 -6.80 -2.94 44.60
C ARG A 263 -7.06 -3.95 45.70
N GLY A 264 -7.90 -4.97 45.41
CA GLY A 264 -8.37 -5.94 46.38
C GLY A 264 -7.27 -6.84 46.94
N ASP A 265 -6.20 -7.05 46.18
CA ASP A 265 -5.15 -8.01 46.52
C ASP A 265 -4.07 -7.45 47.47
N GLY A 266 -4.33 -6.33 48.16
CA GLY A 266 -3.36 -5.74 49.09
C GLY A 266 -2.14 -5.19 48.36
N SER A 267 -2.35 -4.32 47.36
CA SER A 267 -1.27 -3.70 46.59
C SER A 267 -0.17 -3.15 47.54
N PRO A 268 1.09 -3.61 47.41
CA PRO A 268 2.17 -3.31 48.36
C PRO A 268 2.57 -1.82 48.41
N ARG A 269 1.99 -0.96 47.56
CA ARG A 269 2.23 0.49 47.61
C ARG A 269 1.56 1.20 48.78
N ALA A 270 0.51 0.61 49.39
CA ALA A 270 -0.06 1.17 50.62
C ALA A 270 0.92 1.05 51.81
N ALA A 271 1.87 0.10 51.77
CA ALA A 271 2.84 -0.10 52.84
C ALA A 271 4.04 0.88 52.79
N MET A 272 4.20 1.69 51.73
CA MET A 272 5.35 2.60 51.58
C MET A 272 5.13 4.04 52.05
N SER A 273 3.93 4.42 52.53
CA SER A 273 3.68 5.79 53.02
C SER A 273 3.45 5.90 54.53
N GLU A 274 3.58 4.82 55.30
CA GLU A 274 3.28 4.83 56.75
C GLU A 274 4.52 4.88 57.67
N HIS A 275 5.71 5.17 57.16
CA HIS A 275 6.89 5.34 58.01
C HIS A 275 7.68 6.61 57.69
N LYS A 276 7.19 7.73 58.24
CA LYS A 276 8.03 8.89 58.56
C LYS A 276 8.24 8.86 60.07
N PRO A 277 9.37 8.36 60.60
CA PRO A 277 9.65 8.49 62.03
C PRO A 277 9.76 9.98 62.35
N GLU A 278 8.93 10.44 63.28
CA GLU A 278 9.08 11.73 63.93
C GLU A 278 10.34 11.67 64.80
N GLY A 279 11.27 12.57 64.52
CA GLY A 279 12.38 12.93 65.40
C GLY A 279 12.29 14.43 65.68
#